data_AF-A0A165BQ49-F1
#
_entry.id   AF-A0A165BQ49-F1
#
_cell.length_a   1.000
_cell.length_b   1.000
_cell.length_c   1.000
_cell.angle_alpha   90.00
_cell.angle_beta   90.00
_cell.angle_gamma   90.00
#
_symmetry.space_group_name_H-M   'P 1'
#
loop_
_entity.id
_entity.type
_entity.pdbx_description
1 polymer ?
#
loop_
_entity_poly.entity_id
_entity_poly.type
_entity_poly.pdbx_seq_one_letter_code
_entity_poly.pdbx_strand_id
1 'polypeptide(L)'
;MLAAARHGLANEYPDDDSTKEVVLQADGLQHAGTGDRHVLMRWLNKMDGDGAHITQIVQLTGGPGNYNFFTPVVKKQSENSRNSNTFYSLGQYTRVQRDQIITLAKAVQYDKRSRVNSCRTWTRDLLEAIVKAGLLSQTKFEEIDTGVPLRKRVPELLEDAA
;
A
#
# COMPACT_ATOMS: atom_id res chain seq x y z
N MET A 1 41.09 4.29 4.23
CA MET A 1 39.95 3.38 4.49
C MET A 1 38.69 4.07 4.00
N LEU A 2 38.13 3.66 2.85
CA LEU A 2 36.86 4.21 2.38
C LEU A 2 35.73 3.66 3.25
N ALA A 3 34.95 4.55 3.85
CA ALA A 3 33.65 4.23 4.39
C ALA A 3 32.73 3.82 3.23
N ALA A 4 32.30 2.56 3.19
CA ALA A 4 31.25 2.13 2.30
C ALA A 4 29.97 2.90 2.66
N ALA A 5 29.52 3.78 1.76
CA ALA A 5 28.21 4.38 1.87
C ALA A 5 27.19 3.23 1.93
N ARG A 6 26.40 3.16 3.01
CA ARG A 6 25.22 2.30 3.04
C ARG A 6 24.27 2.81 1.96
N HIS A 7 24.36 2.26 0.75
CA HIS A 7 23.38 2.49 -0.29
C HIS A 7 22.04 1.97 0.24
N GLY A 8 21.03 2.84 0.33
CA GLY A 8 19.70 2.43 0.77
C GLY A 8 19.12 1.38 -0.19
N LEU A 9 18.27 0.47 0.30
CA LEU A 9 17.69 -0.61 -0.49
C LEU A 9 17.03 -0.14 -1.80
N ALA A 10 16.51 1.09 -1.86
CA ALA A 10 15.93 1.66 -3.06
C ALA A 10 16.94 1.92 -4.19
N ASN A 11 18.21 2.18 -3.85
CA ASN A 11 19.28 2.36 -4.84
C ASN A 11 19.83 1.02 -5.33
N GLU A 12 19.87 0.01 -4.46
CA GLU A 12 20.38 -1.32 -4.79
C GLU A 12 19.34 -2.17 -5.54
N TYR A 13 18.07 -1.98 -5.20
CA TYR A 13 16.94 -2.71 -5.77
C TYR A 13 15.85 -1.75 -6.23
N PRO A 14 16.12 -0.91 -7.25
CA PRO A 14 15.13 0.02 -7.78
C PRO A 14 13.98 -0.72 -8.45
N ASP A 15 12.89 0.00 -8.72
CA ASP A 15 11.92 -0.47 -9.71
C ASP A 15 12.52 -0.42 -11.12
N ASP A 16 12.12 -1.35 -11.96
CA ASP A 16 12.64 -1.55 -13.32
C ASP A 16 11.50 -1.46 -14.35
N ASP A 17 11.81 -1.69 -15.63
CA ASP A 17 10.85 -1.55 -16.73
C ASP A 17 10.01 -2.81 -17.00
N SER A 18 10.23 -3.90 -16.25
CA SER A 18 9.44 -5.12 -16.41
C SER A 18 7.98 -4.90 -15.97
N THR A 19 7.09 -5.71 -16.55
CA THR A 19 5.71 -5.83 -16.07
C THR A 19 5.73 -6.56 -14.73
N LYS A 20 5.01 -6.02 -13.74
CA LYS A 20 5.00 -6.54 -12.38
C LYS A 20 3.58 -6.73 -11.88
N GLU A 21 3.40 -7.78 -11.10
CA GLU A 21 2.18 -7.95 -10.34
C GLU A 21 2.16 -6.90 -9.22
N VAL A 22 1.09 -6.11 -9.19
CA VAL A 22 0.79 -5.24 -8.06
C VAL A 22 -0.27 -5.93 -7.22
N VAL A 23 -0.02 -6.02 -5.92
CA VAL A 23 -0.92 -6.66 -4.96
C VAL A 23 -1.31 -5.69 -3.86
N LEU A 24 -2.55 -5.82 -3.39
CA LEU A 24 -2.97 -5.29 -2.10
C LEU A 24 -2.64 -6.34 -1.03
N GLN A 25 -1.80 -5.97 -0.08
CA GLN A 25 -1.53 -6.75 1.13
C GLN A 25 -2.43 -6.22 2.25
N ALA A 26 -3.06 -7.13 2.99
CA ALA A 26 -3.79 -6.82 4.21
C ALA A 26 -3.27 -7.68 5.38
N ASP A 27 -3.08 -7.05 6.54
CA ASP A 27 -2.43 -7.68 7.68
C ASP A 27 -3.28 -8.80 8.30
N GLY A 28 -2.67 -9.96 8.59
CA GLY A 28 -3.36 -11.12 9.17
C GLY A 28 -4.07 -11.99 8.13
N LEU A 29 -4.42 -13.23 8.53
CA LEU A 29 -5.09 -14.22 7.67
C LEU A 29 -6.62 -14.23 7.77
N GLN A 30 -7.18 -13.69 8.86
CA GLN A 30 -8.62 -13.58 9.10
C GLN A 30 -8.94 -12.27 9.82
N HIS A 31 -10.11 -11.69 9.53
CA HIS A 31 -10.63 -10.55 10.26
C HIS A 31 -11.70 -11.03 11.26
N ALA A 32 -11.31 -11.22 12.52
CA ALA A 32 -12.19 -11.70 13.59
C ALA A 32 -12.46 -10.65 14.68
N GLY A 33 -12.19 -9.35 14.45
CA GLY A 33 -12.28 -8.35 15.51
C GLY A 33 -12.49 -6.91 15.05
N THR A 34 -12.69 -6.00 16.01
CA THR A 34 -13.04 -4.58 15.84
C THR A 34 -11.86 -3.65 15.49
N GLY A 35 -10.65 -4.21 15.30
CA GLY A 35 -9.43 -3.43 15.03
C GLY A 35 -9.28 -2.95 13.59
N ASP A 36 -8.47 -1.88 13.40
CA ASP A 36 -8.05 -1.46 12.07
C ASP A 36 -7.00 -2.42 11.49
N ARG A 37 -7.38 -3.15 10.45
CA ARG A 37 -6.49 -4.01 9.68
C ARG A 37 -5.66 -3.14 8.74
N HIS A 38 -4.35 -3.14 8.90
CA HIS A 38 -3.48 -2.35 8.02
C HIS A 38 -3.49 -2.94 6.60
N VAL A 39 -3.45 -2.04 5.62
CA VAL A 39 -3.46 -2.37 4.20
C VAL A 39 -2.39 -1.56 3.49
N LEU A 40 -1.73 -2.19 2.51
CA LEU A 40 -0.72 -1.54 1.69
C LEU A 40 -0.71 -2.11 0.28
N MET A 41 -0.25 -1.31 -0.68
CA MET A 41 -0.03 -1.77 -2.05
C MET A 41 1.46 -2.05 -2.24
N ARG A 42 1.80 -3.16 -2.91
CA ARG A 42 3.20 -3.53 -3.16
C ARG A 42 3.41 -4.29 -4.45
N TRP A 43 4.64 -4.29 -4.92
CA TRP A 43 5.13 -5.15 -6.01
C TRP A 43 6.59 -5.58 -5.74
N LEU A 44 7.01 -6.64 -6.41
CA LEU A 44 8.35 -7.21 -6.26
C LEU A 44 9.36 -6.46 -7.14
N ASN A 45 10.41 -5.91 -6.55
CA ASN A 45 11.55 -5.40 -7.31
C ASN A 45 12.49 -6.54 -7.69
N LYS A 46 12.87 -7.36 -6.71
CA LYS A 46 13.78 -8.49 -6.92
C LYS A 46 13.69 -9.49 -5.76
N MET A 47 14.21 -10.69 -5.97
CA MET A 47 14.62 -11.57 -4.88
C MET A 47 16.13 -11.39 -4.65
N ASP A 48 16.56 -11.31 -3.40
CA ASP A 48 17.99 -11.32 -3.09
C ASP A 48 18.59 -12.74 -3.15
N GLY A 49 19.90 -12.86 -2.92
CA GLY A 49 20.61 -14.14 -2.96
C GLY A 49 20.14 -15.16 -1.90
N ASP A 50 19.45 -14.69 -0.85
CA ASP A 50 18.90 -15.53 0.22
C ASP A 50 17.42 -15.88 -0.02
N GLY A 51 16.86 -15.50 -1.18
CA GLY A 51 15.45 -15.74 -1.54
C GLY A 51 14.46 -14.78 -0.90
N ALA A 52 14.92 -13.77 -0.17
CA ALA A 52 14.04 -12.78 0.44
C ALA A 52 13.53 -11.80 -0.62
N HIS A 53 12.28 -11.36 -0.45
CA HIS A 53 11.60 -10.53 -1.44
C HIS A 53 11.87 -9.05 -1.16
N ILE A 54 12.50 -8.36 -2.10
CA ILE A 54 12.71 -6.92 -2.04
C ILE A 54 11.53 -6.25 -2.76
N THR A 55 10.68 -5.57 -2.00
CA THR A 55 9.43 -5.03 -2.52
C THR A 55 9.32 -3.53 -2.40
N GLN A 56 8.73 -2.94 -3.40
CA GLN A 56 8.32 -1.55 -3.38
C GLN A 56 6.92 -1.45 -2.80
N ILE A 57 6.70 -0.48 -1.90
CA ILE A 57 5.47 -0.32 -1.12
C ILE A 57 4.96 1.10 -1.22
N VAL A 58 3.65 1.23 -1.38
CA VAL A 58 2.88 2.48 -1.27
C VAL A 58 1.86 2.29 -0.14
N GLN A 59 1.90 3.16 0.87
CA GLN A 59 1.01 3.03 2.02
C GLN A 59 0.79 4.35 2.76
N LEU A 60 -0.40 4.47 3.35
CA LEU A 60 -0.65 5.31 4.52
C LEU A 60 -0.56 4.41 5.76
N THR A 61 0.31 4.72 6.71
CA THR A 61 0.51 3.91 7.93
C THR A 61 0.48 4.77 9.19
N GLY A 62 0.38 4.15 10.36
CA GLY A 62 0.18 4.82 11.64
C GLY A 62 -1.12 4.38 12.30
N GLY A 63 -1.67 5.24 13.17
CA GLY A 63 -2.93 4.98 13.85
C GLY A 63 -3.75 6.27 14.01
N PRO A 64 -4.94 6.19 14.61
CA PRO A 64 -5.81 7.35 14.82
C PRO A 64 -5.06 8.53 15.44
N GLY A 65 -5.08 9.69 14.77
CA GLY A 65 -4.38 10.90 15.19
C GLY A 65 -2.91 11.03 14.76
N ASN A 66 -2.33 10.01 14.12
CA ASN A 66 -0.92 10.02 13.72
C ASN A 66 -0.64 9.16 12.49
N TYR A 67 -1.18 9.57 11.34
CA TYR A 67 -0.90 8.93 10.05
C TYR A 67 0.31 9.54 9.33
N ASN A 68 1.03 8.71 8.59
CA ASN A 68 2.14 9.12 7.75
C ASN A 68 2.08 8.38 6.41
N PHE A 69 2.26 9.14 5.33
CA PHE A 69 2.28 8.62 3.97
C PHE A 69 3.71 8.35 3.52
N PHE A 70 3.94 7.16 2.96
CA PHE A 70 5.23 6.74 2.45
C PHE A 70 5.07 6.20 1.02
N THR A 71 5.72 6.84 0.05
CA THR A 71 5.66 6.41 -1.36
C THR A 71 6.88 6.83 -2.19
N PRO A 72 7.38 5.91 -3.04
CA PRO A 72 7.52 4.50 -2.75
C PRO A 72 8.59 4.26 -1.67
N VAL A 73 8.42 3.25 -0.82
CA VAL A 73 9.49 2.75 0.07
C VAL A 73 9.85 1.32 -0.30
N VAL A 74 11.15 1.01 -0.27
CA VAL A 74 11.66 -0.34 -0.56
C VAL A 74 11.94 -1.06 0.76
N LYS A 75 11.38 -2.27 0.92
CA LYS A 75 11.57 -3.12 2.09
C LYS A 75 11.91 -4.56 1.68
N LYS A 76 12.83 -5.17 2.42
CA LYS A 76 13.06 -6.62 2.43
C LYS A 76 11.94 -7.29 3.23
N GLN A 77 11.26 -8.25 2.63
CA GLN A 77 10.16 -9.00 3.23
C GLN A 77 10.60 -10.42 3.53
N SER A 78 10.42 -10.84 4.79
CA SER A 78 10.64 -12.22 5.20
C SER A 78 9.51 -13.12 4.74
N GLU A 79 9.78 -14.41 4.65
CA GLU A 79 8.77 -15.43 4.35
C GLU A 79 7.67 -15.46 5.41
N ASN A 80 8.02 -15.32 6.70
CA ASN A 80 7.04 -15.24 7.78
C ASN A 80 6.06 -14.07 7.60
N SER A 81 6.54 -12.89 7.18
CA SER A 81 5.67 -11.74 6.87
C SER A 81 4.72 -12.04 5.71
N ARG A 82 5.14 -12.86 4.74
CA ARG A 82 4.24 -13.29 3.66
C ARG A 82 3.20 -14.29 4.17
N ASN A 83 3.61 -15.27 4.96
CA ASN A 83 2.71 -16.32 5.40
C ASN A 83 1.66 -15.83 6.42
N SER A 84 1.86 -14.66 7.03
CA SER A 84 0.92 -14.07 8.00
C SER A 84 -0.12 -13.13 7.40
N ASN A 85 -0.07 -12.84 6.09
CA ASN A 85 -0.87 -11.78 5.46
C ASN A 85 -1.67 -12.29 4.26
N THR A 86 -2.80 -11.67 3.97
CA THR A 86 -3.56 -11.95 2.73
C THR A 86 -3.11 -11.02 1.62
N PHE A 87 -3.09 -11.54 0.40
CA PHE A 87 -2.73 -10.80 -0.81
C PHE A 87 -3.84 -10.88 -1.84
N TYR A 88 -4.21 -9.74 -2.41
CA TYR A 88 -5.17 -9.64 -3.49
C TYR A 88 -4.46 -9.05 -4.72
N SER A 89 -4.43 -9.81 -5.80
CA SER A 89 -3.85 -9.34 -7.06
C SER A 89 -4.69 -8.22 -7.65
N LEU A 90 -4.06 -7.08 -7.94
CA LEU A 90 -4.69 -5.97 -8.67
C LEU A 90 -4.52 -6.14 -10.18
N GLY A 91 -3.50 -6.91 -10.60
CA GLY A 91 -3.18 -7.16 -12.00
C GLY A 91 -1.69 -7.01 -12.29
N GLN A 92 -1.37 -7.10 -13.58
CA GLN A 92 -0.02 -6.94 -14.12
C GLN A 92 0.12 -5.53 -14.70
N TYR A 93 1.11 -4.78 -14.22
CA TYR A 93 1.28 -3.38 -14.56
C TYR A 93 2.67 -3.11 -15.14
N THR A 94 2.73 -2.35 -16.22
CA THR A 94 3.99 -1.81 -16.77
C THR A 94 4.56 -0.74 -15.84
N ARG A 95 5.82 -0.35 -16.05
CA ARG A 95 6.43 0.74 -15.29
C ARG A 95 5.63 2.04 -15.36
N VAL A 96 5.19 2.43 -16.55
CA VAL A 96 4.38 3.64 -16.75
C VAL A 96 3.08 3.59 -15.95
N GLN A 97 2.40 2.44 -15.94
CA GLN A 97 1.17 2.28 -15.15
C GLN A 97 1.44 2.31 -13.64
N ARG A 98 2.56 1.74 -13.17
CA ARG A 98 2.97 1.82 -11.76
C ARG A 98 3.32 3.25 -11.34
N ASP A 99 3.98 4.02 -12.20
CA ASP A 99 4.26 5.44 -11.96
C ASP A 99 2.95 6.26 -11.90
N GLN A 100 1.96 5.90 -12.72
CA GLN A 100 0.61 6.48 -12.65
C GLN A 100 -0.08 6.14 -11.33
N ILE A 101 0.01 4.89 -10.85
CA ILE A 101 -0.48 4.48 -9.53
C ILE A 101 0.18 5.30 -8.42
N ILE A 102 1.50 5.49 -8.46
CA ILE A 102 2.23 6.32 -7.48
C ILE A 102 1.72 7.77 -7.52
N THR A 103 1.48 8.30 -8.71
CA THR A 103 0.95 9.67 -8.89
C THR A 103 -0.44 9.81 -8.29
N LEU A 104 -1.33 8.83 -8.54
CA LEU A 104 -2.67 8.79 -7.94
C LEU A 104 -2.57 8.69 -6.41
N ALA A 105 -1.70 7.83 -5.87
CA ALA A 105 -1.49 7.68 -4.44
C ALA A 105 -1.05 8.99 -3.76
N LYS A 106 -0.17 9.77 -4.40
CA LYS A 106 0.25 11.09 -3.91
C LYS A 106 -0.88 12.12 -3.92
N ALA A 107 -1.86 11.96 -4.80
CA ALA A 107 -2.99 12.87 -4.94
C ALA A 107 -4.13 12.59 -3.93
N VAL A 108 -4.23 11.37 -3.40
CA VAL A 108 -5.25 11.02 -2.40
C VAL A 108 -5.02 11.81 -1.13
N GLN A 109 -6.00 12.65 -0.79
CA GLN A 109 -5.98 13.47 0.41
C GLN A 109 -6.13 12.61 1.66
N TYR A 110 -5.43 12.95 2.72
CA TYR A 110 -5.65 12.39 4.05
C TYR A 110 -5.34 13.44 5.12
N ASP A 111 -6.02 13.36 6.25
CA ASP A 111 -5.65 14.11 7.44
C ASP A 111 -4.75 13.24 8.33
N LYS A 112 -3.54 13.72 8.59
CA LYS A 112 -2.58 13.09 9.51
C LYS A 112 -3.15 12.93 10.92
N ARG A 113 -4.06 13.81 11.34
CA ARG A 113 -4.70 13.84 12.65
C ARG A 113 -6.04 13.11 12.67
N SER A 114 -6.48 12.52 11.55
CA SER A 114 -7.79 11.88 11.50
C SER A 114 -7.93 10.79 12.55
N ARG A 115 -9.08 10.79 13.22
CA ARG A 115 -9.49 9.73 14.16
C ARG A 115 -10.58 8.83 13.60
N VAL A 116 -11.13 9.19 12.43
CA VAL A 116 -12.28 8.50 11.81
C VAL A 116 -11.97 7.91 10.43
N ASN A 117 -11.02 8.50 9.70
CA ASN A 117 -10.53 7.99 8.43
C ASN A 117 -9.17 7.31 8.66
N SER A 118 -9.03 6.06 8.20
CA SER A 118 -7.83 5.25 8.44
C SER A 118 -7.05 4.93 7.17
N CYS A 119 -5.98 4.14 7.29
CA CYS A 119 -5.25 3.59 6.14
C CYS A 119 -6.18 2.87 5.15
N ARG A 120 -7.22 2.19 5.63
CA ARG A 120 -8.24 1.54 4.79
C ARG A 120 -9.09 2.54 4.01
N THR A 121 -9.42 3.69 4.61
CA THR A 121 -10.14 4.77 3.92
C THR A 121 -9.28 5.33 2.79
N TRP A 122 -8.02 5.65 3.09
CA TRP A 122 -7.09 6.15 2.09
C TRP A 122 -6.86 5.14 0.94
N THR A 123 -6.72 3.85 1.26
CA THR A 123 -6.59 2.81 0.25
C THR A 123 -7.85 2.67 -0.59
N ARG A 124 -9.04 2.82 -0.01
CA ARG A 124 -10.29 2.83 -0.79
C ARG A 124 -10.26 3.92 -1.85
N ASP A 125 -9.99 5.15 -1.43
CA ASP A 125 -9.95 6.31 -2.33
C ASP A 125 -8.88 6.14 -3.42
N LEU A 126 -7.73 5.55 -3.08
CA LEU A 126 -6.72 5.20 -4.07
C LEU A 126 -7.24 4.20 -5.09
N LEU A 127 -7.86 3.10 -4.66
CA LEU A 127 -8.39 2.11 -5.59
C LEU A 127 -9.51 2.69 -6.46
N GLU A 128 -10.40 3.51 -5.91
CA GLU A 128 -11.42 4.23 -6.68
C GLU A 128 -10.80 5.16 -7.73
N ALA A 129 -9.69 5.85 -7.40
CA ALA A 129 -8.95 6.67 -8.35
C ALA A 129 -8.26 5.83 -9.45
N ILE A 130 -7.75 4.65 -9.12
CA ILE A 130 -7.16 3.70 -10.08
C ILE A 130 -8.25 3.13 -11.01
N VAL A 131 -9.44 2.83 -10.50
CA VAL A 131 -10.60 2.43 -11.32
C VAL A 131 -10.98 3.55 -12.28
N LYS A 132 -11.11 4.78 -11.78
CA LYS A 132 -11.43 5.96 -12.62
C LYS A 132 -10.39 6.20 -13.71
N ALA A 133 -9.13 5.87 -13.45
CA ALA A 133 -8.04 5.95 -14.41
C ALA A 133 -8.02 4.79 -15.43
N GLY A 134 -8.93 3.81 -15.32
CA GLY A 134 -8.98 2.63 -16.20
C GLY A 134 -7.89 1.61 -15.92
N LEU A 135 -7.19 1.71 -14.79
CA LEU A 135 -6.08 0.82 -14.41
C LEU A 135 -6.54 -0.38 -13.57
N LEU A 136 -7.74 -0.35 -13.01
CA LEU A 136 -8.36 -1.45 -12.26
C LEU A 136 -9.82 -1.57 -12.71
N SER A 137 -10.32 -2.80 -12.86
CA SER A 137 -11.72 -3.00 -13.17
C SER A 137 -12.59 -2.79 -11.92
N GLN A 138 -13.82 -2.31 -12.14
CA GLN A 138 -14.81 -2.18 -11.08
C GLN A 138 -15.07 -3.53 -10.38
N THR A 139 -15.16 -4.61 -11.14
CA THR A 139 -15.33 -5.97 -10.60
C THR A 139 -14.18 -6.38 -9.68
N LYS A 140 -12.93 -6.08 -10.04
CA LYS A 140 -11.78 -6.42 -9.18
C LYS A 140 -11.78 -5.58 -7.91
N PHE A 141 -12.17 -4.31 -7.99
CA PHE A 141 -12.35 -3.46 -6.82
C PHE A 141 -13.39 -4.05 -5.84
N GLU A 142 -14.55 -4.49 -6.35
CA GLU A 142 -15.61 -5.09 -5.53
C GLU A 142 -15.20 -6.42 -4.87
N GLU A 143 -14.42 -7.24 -5.57
CA GLU A 143 -13.83 -8.46 -5.02
C GLU A 143 -12.92 -8.15 -3.83
N ILE A 144 -12.07 -7.13 -3.96
CA ILE A 144 -11.16 -6.67 -2.91
C ILE A 144 -11.93 -6.09 -1.73
N ASP A 145 -12.90 -5.21 -1.98
CA ASP A 145 -13.72 -4.59 -0.92
C ASP A 145 -14.52 -5.64 -0.15
N THR A 146 -14.93 -6.72 -0.82
CA THR A 146 -15.58 -7.87 -0.17
C THR A 146 -14.59 -8.63 0.73
N GLY A 147 -13.37 -8.90 0.25
CA GLY A 147 -12.36 -9.65 0.99
C GLY A 147 -11.70 -8.86 2.14
N VAL A 148 -11.53 -7.55 1.94
CA VAL A 148 -10.97 -6.60 2.91
C VAL A 148 -11.87 -5.38 2.93
N PRO A 149 -12.91 -5.34 3.78
CA PRO A 149 -13.83 -4.21 3.84
C PRO A 149 -13.09 -2.88 4.01
N LEU A 150 -13.08 -2.09 2.94
CA LEU A 150 -12.42 -0.79 2.87
C LEU A 150 -13.42 0.28 3.29
N ARG A 151 -13.03 1.11 4.26
CA ARG A 151 -13.91 2.11 4.84
C ARG A 151 -14.17 3.23 3.84
N LYS A 152 -15.43 3.64 3.69
CA LYS A 152 -15.78 4.86 2.97
C LYS A 152 -15.31 6.07 3.77
N ARG A 153 -14.83 7.11 3.07
CA ARG A 153 -14.47 8.36 3.71
C ARG A 153 -15.70 9.02 4.33
N VAL A 154 -15.53 9.52 5.53
CA VAL A 154 -16.52 10.32 6.25
C VAL A 154 -15.95 11.70 6.58
N PRO A 155 -16.79 12.72 6.83
CA PRO A 155 -16.33 13.99 7.37
C PRO A 155 -15.50 13.78 8.65
N GLU A 156 -14.43 14.56 8.81
CA GLU A 156 -13.69 14.56 10.08
C GLU A 156 -14.60 15.01 11.21
N LEU A 157 -14.38 14.47 12.41
CA LEU A 157 -15.04 14.99 13.60
C LEU A 157 -14.55 16.42 13.81
N LEU A 158 -15.48 17.34 14.01
CA LEU A 158 -15.14 18.67 14.50
C LEU A 158 -14.35 18.47 15.79
N GLU A 159 -13.17 19.10 15.90
CA GLU A 159 -12.46 19.12 17.18
C GLU A 159 -13.46 19.68 18.21
N ASP A 160 -13.86 18.86 19.17
CA ASP A 160 -14.53 19.37 20.36
C ASP A 160 -13.61 20.46 20.89
N ALA A 161 -14.10 21.70 20.88
CA ALA A 161 -13.40 22.86 21.40
C ALA A 161 -13.02 22.56 22.85
N ALA A 162 -11.79 22.14 23.06
CA ALA A 162 -11.19 21.96 24.37
C ALA A 162 -10.73 23.31 24.92
#